data_AF-A0A2S6RF05-F1
#
_entry.id   AF-A0A2S6RF05-F1
#
_cell.length_a   1.000
_cell.length_b   1.000
_cell.length_c   1.000
_cell.angle_alpha   90.00
_cell.angle_beta   90.00
_cell.angle_gamma   90.00
#
_symmetry.space_group_name_H-M   'P 1'
#
loop_
_entity.id
_entity.type
_entity.pdbx_description
1 polymer ?
#
loop_
_entity_poly.entity_id
_entity_poly.type
_entity_poly.pdbx_seq_one_letter_code
_entity_poly.pdbx_strand_id
1 'polypeptide(L)'
;MKLLLFLFLTVLINFETHASDFEKALDTIELRKASMQGIWARIKRLAPFIDVDSNLDYNEELAVQDAKDIKLLLEKSKDLWPKSTDLSTRNLTNATPAIWAVEEYFNKLYSKAEIAASNLEIALNNNNWEKVDLEMCNLGNACGTCHASFRRLLTSQLANEASAWSGKYIKDCK
;
A
#
# COMPACT_ATOMS: atom_id res chain seq x y z
N MET A 1 -39.94 24.10 -54.50
CA MET A 1 -40.94 24.16 -53.40
C MET A 1 -40.50 23.13 -52.37
N LYS A 2 -39.59 23.50 -51.46
CA LYS A 2 -39.82 24.00 -50.08
C LYS A 2 -40.44 22.94 -49.14
N LEU A 3 -39.76 22.77 -47.99
CA LEU A 3 -40.18 22.10 -46.73
C LEU A 3 -40.25 20.56 -46.79
N LEU A 4 -39.76 19.76 -45.84
CA LEU A 4 -39.47 19.95 -44.40
C LEU A 4 -38.07 19.38 -44.06
N LEU A 5 -37.17 20.02 -43.31
CA LEU A 5 -37.19 20.54 -41.93
C LEU A 5 -37.28 19.44 -40.84
N PHE A 6 -36.09 19.09 -40.30
CA PHE A 6 -35.76 18.82 -38.89
C PHE A 6 -36.70 17.99 -37.99
N LEU A 7 -36.16 16.87 -37.47
CA LEU A 7 -36.33 16.44 -36.07
C LEU A 7 -35.15 15.48 -35.74
N PHE A 8 -34.07 15.94 -35.08
CA PHE A 8 -33.85 15.82 -33.63
C PHE A 8 -34.47 14.57 -33.01
N LEU A 9 -33.65 13.62 -32.57
CA LEU A 9 -33.39 13.41 -31.13
C LEU A 9 -32.33 12.31 -30.96
N THR A 10 -31.10 12.74 -30.68
CA THR A 10 -30.07 11.92 -30.05
C THR A 10 -30.56 11.46 -28.68
N VAL A 11 -31.02 10.21 -28.58
CA VAL A 11 -31.17 9.54 -27.29
C VAL A 11 -29.79 9.02 -26.91
N LEU A 12 -28.96 9.90 -26.35
CA LEU A 12 -27.84 9.49 -25.53
C LEU A 12 -28.43 9.08 -24.18
N ILE A 13 -28.71 7.79 -24.03
CA ILE A 13 -29.01 7.19 -22.73
C ILE A 13 -27.71 7.30 -21.94
N ASN A 14 -27.66 8.25 -20.98
CA ASN A 14 -26.67 8.21 -19.91
C ASN A 14 -26.98 6.96 -19.09
N PHE A 15 -26.37 5.82 -19.44
CA PHE A 15 -26.32 4.68 -18.53
C PHE A 15 -25.39 5.07 -17.38
N GLU A 16 -25.95 5.67 -16.33
CA GLU A 16 -25.29 5.67 -15.03
C GLU A 16 -25.19 4.20 -14.60
N THR A 17 -24.02 3.59 -14.77
CA THR A 17 -23.75 2.27 -14.21
C THR A 17 -23.63 2.43 -12.70
N HIS A 18 -24.77 2.41 -12.00
CA HIS A 18 -24.80 2.31 -10.56
C HIS A 18 -24.24 0.95 -10.15
N ALA A 19 -22.94 0.89 -9.88
CA ALA A 19 -22.33 -0.25 -9.24
C ALA A 19 -23.00 -0.48 -7.88
N SER A 20 -23.34 -1.73 -7.59
CA SER A 20 -23.85 -2.13 -6.29
C SER A 20 -22.84 -1.83 -5.19
N ASP A 21 -23.31 -1.64 -3.95
CA ASP A 21 -22.41 -1.41 -2.81
C ASP A 21 -21.43 -2.57 -2.59
N PHE A 22 -21.82 -3.78 -3.01
CA PHE A 22 -20.95 -4.95 -2.99
C PHE A 22 -19.81 -4.84 -4.03
N GLU A 23 -20.12 -4.43 -5.27
CA GLU A 23 -19.09 -4.21 -6.31
C GLU A 23 -18.13 -3.10 -5.89
N LYS A 24 -18.64 -1.98 -5.36
CA LYS A 24 -17.78 -0.92 -4.81
C LYS A 24 -16.86 -1.41 -3.69
N ALA A 25 -17.36 -2.30 -2.82
CA ALA A 25 -16.54 -2.90 -1.77
C ALA A 25 -15.44 -3.81 -2.36
N LEU A 26 -15.76 -4.60 -3.39
CA LEU A 26 -14.76 -5.39 -4.11
C LEU A 26 -13.69 -4.52 -4.77
N ASP A 27 -14.09 -3.46 -5.47
CA ASP A 27 -13.17 -2.51 -6.11
C ASP A 27 -12.25 -1.85 -5.08
N THR A 28 -12.79 -1.46 -3.92
CA THR A 28 -12.01 -0.88 -2.81
C THR A 28 -10.99 -1.90 -2.26
N ILE A 29 -11.38 -3.17 -2.14
CA ILE A 29 -10.50 -4.26 -1.69
C ILE A 29 -9.37 -4.49 -2.70
N GLU A 30 -9.67 -4.50 -4.00
CA GLU A 30 -8.66 -4.68 -5.04
C GLU A 30 -7.72 -3.47 -5.11
N LEU A 31 -8.24 -2.25 -4.97
CA LEU A 31 -7.44 -1.04 -4.94
C LEU A 31 -6.43 -1.07 -3.78
N ARG A 32 -6.84 -1.40 -2.55
CA ARG A 32 -5.89 -1.49 -1.42
C ARG A 32 -4.87 -2.62 -1.59
N LYS A 33 -5.27 -3.75 -2.18
CA LYS A 33 -4.33 -4.85 -2.50
C LYS A 33 -3.27 -4.36 -3.49
N ALA A 34 -3.69 -3.69 -4.55
CA ALA A 34 -2.80 -3.12 -5.56
C ALA A 34 -1.86 -2.07 -4.95
N SER A 35 -2.35 -1.19 -4.06
CA SER A 35 -1.50 -0.24 -3.34
C SER A 35 -0.43 -0.94 -2.50
N MET A 36 -0.81 -1.96 -1.72
CA MET A 36 0.14 -2.73 -0.89
C MET A 36 1.16 -3.51 -1.72
N GLN A 37 0.75 -4.07 -2.85
CA GLN A 37 1.67 -4.71 -3.80
C GLN A 37 2.61 -3.70 -4.46
N GLY A 38 2.10 -2.51 -4.79
CA GLY A 38 2.89 -1.38 -5.28
C GLY A 38 3.99 -1.00 -4.28
N ILE A 39 3.61 -0.79 -3.02
CA ILE A 39 4.53 -0.51 -1.91
C ILE A 39 5.61 -1.60 -1.81
N TRP A 40 5.20 -2.87 -1.80
CA TRP A 40 6.13 -3.99 -1.72
C TRP A 40 7.13 -4.01 -2.89
N ALA A 41 6.69 -3.69 -4.11
CA ALA A 41 7.58 -3.62 -5.26
C ALA A 41 8.67 -2.56 -5.12
N ARG A 42 8.35 -1.39 -4.52
CA ARG A 42 9.32 -0.32 -4.24
C ARG A 42 10.28 -0.74 -3.13
N ILE A 43 9.76 -1.30 -2.04
CA ILE A 43 10.58 -1.80 -0.93
C ILE A 43 11.62 -2.81 -1.42
N LYS A 44 11.25 -3.74 -2.31
CA LYS A 44 12.20 -4.70 -2.91
C LYS A 44 13.31 -4.03 -3.71
N ARG A 45 13.03 -2.92 -4.39
CA ARG A 45 14.05 -2.16 -5.13
C ARG A 45 14.95 -1.36 -4.20
N LEU A 46 14.45 -0.97 -3.03
CA LEU A 46 15.23 -0.26 -2.02
C LEU A 46 16.13 -1.18 -1.19
N ALA A 47 15.74 -2.45 -0.99
CA ALA A 47 16.47 -3.40 -0.14
C ALA A 47 17.97 -3.57 -0.49
N PRO A 48 18.37 -3.67 -1.78
CA PRO A 48 19.79 -3.77 -2.16
C PRO A 48 20.63 -2.53 -1.84
N PHE A 49 20.03 -1.36 -1.61
CA PHE A 49 20.79 -0.17 -1.21
C PHE A 49 21.27 -0.22 0.25
N ILE A 50 20.80 -1.21 1.01
CA ILE A 50 21.07 -1.38 2.44
C ILE A 50 21.89 -2.66 2.67
N ASP A 51 21.68 -3.67 1.82
CA ASP A 51 22.53 -4.84 1.74
C ASP A 51 23.77 -4.50 0.92
N VAL A 52 24.85 -4.12 1.61
CA VAL A 52 26.19 -3.77 1.11
C VAL A 52 26.67 -4.66 -0.05
N ASP A 53 26.21 -4.36 -1.25
CA ASP A 53 26.86 -4.75 -2.50
C ASP A 53 27.32 -3.45 -3.16
N SER A 54 28.60 -3.14 -2.96
CA SER A 54 29.27 -1.95 -3.50
C SER A 54 29.31 -1.93 -5.04
N ASN A 55 28.76 -2.95 -5.71
CA ASN A 55 28.65 -3.04 -7.16
C ASN A 55 27.24 -2.76 -7.70
N LEU A 56 26.25 -2.46 -6.85
CA LEU A 56 24.97 -1.99 -7.37
C LEU A 56 25.16 -0.57 -7.88
N ASP A 57 24.96 -0.37 -9.18
CA ASP A 57 24.94 0.97 -9.79
C ASP A 57 23.84 1.77 -9.08
N TYR A 58 24.26 2.63 -8.16
CA TYR A 58 23.35 3.31 -7.23
C TYR A 58 22.54 4.34 -8.00
N ASN A 59 21.31 3.99 -8.35
CA ASN A 59 20.38 4.94 -8.94
C ASN A 59 19.68 5.73 -7.82
N GLU A 60 20.35 6.78 -7.33
CA GLU A 60 19.84 7.70 -6.30
C GLU A 60 18.46 8.26 -6.65
N GLU A 61 18.27 8.65 -7.91
CA GLU A 61 17.00 9.20 -8.39
C GLU A 61 15.86 8.19 -8.28
N LEU A 62 16.13 6.93 -8.63
CA LEU A 62 15.17 5.84 -8.50
C LEU A 62 14.86 5.53 -7.02
N ALA A 63 15.87 5.54 -6.15
CA ALA A 63 15.68 5.32 -4.72
C ALA A 63 14.78 6.41 -4.10
N VAL A 64 15.06 7.67 -4.41
CA VAL A 64 14.24 8.81 -3.98
C VAL A 64 12.83 8.70 -4.52
N GLN A 65 12.66 8.32 -5.80
CA GLN A 65 11.34 8.14 -6.40
C GLN A 65 10.56 6.99 -5.74
N ASP A 66 11.23 5.88 -5.40
CA ASP A 66 10.60 4.74 -4.75
C ASP A 66 10.12 5.09 -3.33
N ALA A 67 10.89 5.88 -2.58
CA ALA A 67 10.45 6.35 -1.27
C ALA A 67 9.23 7.30 -1.37
N LYS A 68 9.23 8.21 -2.35
CA LYS A 68 8.07 9.07 -2.66
C LYS A 68 6.84 8.25 -3.00
N ASP A 69 6.99 7.24 -3.86
CA ASP A 69 5.92 6.34 -4.26
C ASP A 69 5.35 5.56 -3.07
N ILE A 70 6.20 5.03 -2.18
CA ILE A 70 5.76 4.31 -0.98
C ILE A 70 4.88 5.21 -0.12
N LYS A 71 5.36 6.42 0.19
CA LYS A 71 4.63 7.41 0.98
C LYS A 71 3.29 7.74 0.32
N LEU A 72 3.28 8.06 -0.97
CA LEU A 72 2.07 8.39 -1.72
C LEU A 72 1.06 7.23 -1.70
N LEU A 73 1.52 6.00 -1.91
CA LEU A 73 0.64 4.83 -1.89
C LEU A 73 0.04 4.59 -0.50
N LEU A 74 0.79 4.82 0.58
CA LEU A 74 0.27 4.76 1.95
C LEU A 74 -0.77 5.86 2.19
N GLU A 75 -0.51 7.09 1.79
CA GLU A 75 -1.47 8.20 1.91
C GLU A 75 -2.77 7.89 1.15
N LYS A 76 -2.66 7.40 -0.09
CA LYS A 76 -3.82 7.10 -0.94
C LYS A 76 -4.62 5.87 -0.50
N SER A 77 -4.01 4.95 0.25
CA SER A 77 -4.70 3.74 0.72
C SER A 77 -5.23 3.82 2.15
N LYS A 78 -5.01 4.94 2.84
CA LYS A 78 -5.45 5.18 4.22
C LYS A 78 -6.97 5.08 4.40
N ASP A 79 -7.75 5.52 3.41
CA ASP A 79 -9.21 5.56 3.50
C ASP A 79 -9.89 4.35 2.83
N LEU A 80 -9.12 3.34 2.42
CA LEU A 80 -9.63 2.12 1.75
C LEU A 80 -10.08 1.02 2.73
N TRP A 81 -10.50 1.42 3.93
CA TRP A 81 -10.95 0.53 4.99
C TRP A 81 -12.40 0.78 5.46
N PRO A 82 -13.35 1.18 4.60
CA PRO A 82 -14.72 1.34 5.05
C PRO A 82 -15.31 0.01 5.50
N LYS A 83 -16.26 0.05 6.45
CA LYS A 83 -16.90 -1.16 7.02
C LYS A 83 -17.54 -2.07 5.97
N SER A 84 -17.95 -1.53 4.82
CA SER A 84 -18.46 -2.30 3.67
C SER A 84 -17.43 -3.31 3.12
N THR A 85 -16.14 -3.12 3.40
CA THR A 85 -15.05 -4.01 2.97
C THR A 85 -14.70 -5.12 3.97
N ASP A 86 -15.44 -5.26 5.08
CA ASP A 86 -15.36 -6.42 5.96
C ASP A 86 -16.03 -7.65 5.33
N LEU A 87 -15.37 -8.17 4.29
CA LEU A 87 -15.79 -9.34 3.53
C LEU A 87 -14.88 -10.54 3.83
N SER A 88 -14.24 -10.52 5.00
CA SER A 88 -13.31 -11.54 5.49
C SER A 88 -13.98 -12.91 5.63
N THR A 89 -15.21 -12.94 6.15
CA THR A 89 -16.05 -14.15 6.30
C THR A 89 -16.40 -14.83 4.97
N ARG A 90 -16.34 -14.07 3.86
CA ARG A 90 -16.55 -14.57 2.49
C ARG A 90 -15.25 -14.96 1.78
N ASN A 91 -14.10 -14.92 2.48
CA ASN A 91 -12.77 -15.15 1.92
C ASN A 91 -12.38 -14.22 0.75
N LEU A 92 -12.97 -13.03 0.65
CA LEU A 92 -12.69 -12.06 -0.43
C LEU A 92 -11.51 -11.13 -0.11
N THR A 93 -11.06 -11.12 1.15
CA THR A 93 -9.93 -10.33 1.62
C THR A 93 -9.16 -11.08 2.71
N ASN A 94 -7.86 -10.80 2.85
CA ASN A 94 -7.04 -11.29 3.96
C ASN A 94 -7.04 -10.32 5.15
N ALA A 95 -7.69 -9.16 5.04
CA ALA A 95 -8.00 -8.31 6.18
C ALA A 95 -8.88 -9.08 7.17
N THR A 96 -8.51 -9.06 8.45
CA THR A 96 -9.31 -9.69 9.51
C THR A 96 -10.38 -8.72 10.02
N PRO A 97 -11.50 -9.21 10.60
CA PRO A 97 -12.53 -8.37 11.22
C PRO A 97 -11.99 -7.40 12.28
N ALA A 98 -10.82 -7.72 12.87
CA ALA A 98 -10.20 -6.93 13.92
C ALA A 98 -9.89 -5.48 13.48
N ILE A 99 -9.65 -5.22 12.20
CA ILE A 99 -9.43 -3.86 11.68
C ILE A 99 -10.60 -2.93 12.07
N TRP A 100 -11.83 -3.39 11.85
CA TRP A 100 -13.04 -2.60 12.14
C TRP A 100 -13.49 -2.70 13.60
N ALA A 101 -13.02 -3.71 14.34
CA ALA A 101 -13.32 -3.85 15.77
C ALA A 101 -12.43 -2.96 16.66
N VAL A 102 -11.18 -2.70 16.24
CA VAL A 102 -10.21 -1.87 16.96
C VAL A 102 -9.58 -0.83 16.02
N GLU A 103 -10.41 -0.06 15.36
CA GLU A 103 -10.03 0.90 14.30
C GLU A 103 -8.97 1.91 14.75
N GLU A 104 -9.06 2.42 15.99
CA GLU A 104 -8.04 3.33 16.53
C GLU A 104 -6.65 2.67 16.58
N TYR A 105 -6.58 1.41 16.98
CA TYR A 105 -5.32 0.68 17.04
C TYR A 105 -4.80 0.37 15.63
N PHE A 106 -5.68 0.02 14.69
CA PHE A 106 -5.33 -0.11 13.28
C PHE A 106 -4.73 1.18 12.72
N ASN A 107 -5.42 2.31 12.90
CA ASN A 107 -4.98 3.62 12.44
C ASN A 107 -3.63 4.03 13.06
N LYS A 108 -3.42 3.72 14.34
CA LYS A 108 -2.13 3.94 15.02
C LYS A 108 -1.00 3.11 14.43
N LEU A 109 -1.24 1.84 14.07
CA LEU A 109 -0.21 1.03 13.43
C LEU A 109 0.04 1.47 11.97
N TYR A 110 -1.02 1.86 11.26
CA TYR A 110 -0.93 2.41 9.91
C TYR A 110 -0.10 3.69 9.87
N SER A 111 -0.35 4.62 10.79
CA SER A 111 0.37 5.89 10.85
C SER A 111 1.87 5.73 11.12
N LYS A 112 2.28 4.65 11.80
CA LYS A 112 3.72 4.34 11.96
C LYS A 112 4.38 4.07 10.62
N ALA A 113 3.69 3.39 9.69
CA ALA A 113 4.20 3.17 8.35
C ALA A 113 4.25 4.47 7.54
N GLU A 114 3.24 5.34 7.67
CA GLU A 114 3.24 6.67 7.03
C GLU A 114 4.44 7.51 7.50
N ILE A 115 4.69 7.55 8.82
CA ILE A 115 5.81 8.29 9.42
C ILE A 115 7.16 7.73 8.94
N ALA A 116 7.34 6.41 9.00
CA ALA A 116 8.59 5.79 8.55
C ALA A 116 8.85 6.01 7.06
N ALA A 117 7.83 5.92 6.21
CA ALA A 117 7.95 6.22 4.78
C ALA A 117 8.33 7.70 4.53
N SER A 118 7.73 8.63 5.28
CA SER A 118 8.09 10.05 5.18
C SER A 118 9.54 10.31 5.63
N ASN A 119 9.98 9.66 6.71
CA ASN A 119 11.35 9.82 7.19
C ASN A 119 12.37 9.20 6.23
N LEU A 120 12.03 8.07 5.61
CA LEU A 120 12.85 7.42 4.58
C LEU A 120 13.05 8.34 3.37
N GLU A 121 11.97 8.96 2.87
CA GLU A 121 12.05 9.97 1.80
C GLU A 121 13.01 11.12 2.20
N ILE A 122 12.89 11.63 3.43
CA ILE A 122 13.76 12.70 3.94
C ILE A 122 15.23 12.24 4.04
N ALA A 123 15.47 11.01 4.48
CA ALA A 123 16.82 10.46 4.61
C ALA A 123 17.52 10.33 3.25
N LEU A 124 16.81 9.81 2.24
CA LEU A 124 17.31 9.69 0.87
C LEU A 124 17.58 11.06 0.23
N ASN A 125 16.66 12.02 0.35
CA ASN A 125 16.88 13.37 -0.20
C ASN A 125 18.09 14.10 0.42
N ASN A 126 18.45 13.74 1.66
CA ASN A 126 19.60 14.32 2.37
C ASN A 126 20.87 13.49 2.23
N ASN A 127 20.86 12.39 1.46
CA ASN A 127 21.97 11.45 1.37
C ASN A 127 22.48 10.96 2.73
N ASN A 128 21.57 10.82 3.70
CA ASN A 128 21.89 10.36 5.05
C ASN A 128 21.67 8.85 5.16
N TRP A 129 22.69 8.10 4.77
CA TRP A 129 22.64 6.64 4.63
C TRP A 129 22.42 5.86 5.93
N GLU A 130 23.00 6.32 7.03
CA GLU A 130 22.72 5.77 8.36
C GLU A 130 21.22 5.91 8.68
N LYS A 131 20.64 7.07 8.34
CA LYS A 131 19.21 7.29 8.49
C LYS A 131 18.37 6.50 7.48
N VAL A 132 18.86 6.25 6.26
CA VAL A 132 18.17 5.38 5.28
C VAL A 132 18.02 3.96 5.83
N ASP A 133 19.10 3.36 6.37
CA ASP A 133 19.06 2.03 6.99
C ASP A 133 18.09 2.00 8.18
N LEU A 134 18.18 2.99 9.07
CA LEU A 134 17.28 3.13 10.22
C LEU A 134 15.81 3.22 9.79
N GLU A 135 15.48 4.08 8.84
CA GLU A 135 14.09 4.31 8.44
C GLU A 135 13.53 3.17 7.60
N MET A 136 14.38 2.45 6.87
CA MET A 136 14.00 1.15 6.32
C MET A 136 13.68 0.20 7.47
N CYS A 137 14.55 -0.02 8.45
CA CYS A 137 14.24 -0.85 9.61
C CYS A 137 12.89 -0.49 10.27
N ASN A 138 12.62 0.80 10.49
CA ASN A 138 11.37 1.32 11.03
C ASN A 138 10.15 0.98 10.14
N LEU A 139 10.28 1.16 8.82
CA LEU A 139 9.18 0.98 7.88
C LEU A 139 8.62 -0.44 7.93
N GLY A 140 9.46 -1.46 7.84
CA GLY A 140 8.94 -2.83 7.86
C GLY A 140 8.74 -3.42 9.25
N ASN A 141 9.29 -2.83 10.32
CA ASN A 141 8.72 -3.06 11.65
C ASN A 141 7.28 -2.57 11.74
N ALA A 142 6.96 -1.40 11.15
CA ALA A 142 5.58 -0.92 11.06
C ALA A 142 4.71 -1.85 10.20
N CYS A 143 5.18 -2.26 9.00
CA CYS A 143 4.46 -3.20 8.14
C CYS A 143 4.23 -4.55 8.84
N GLY A 144 5.28 -5.12 9.43
CA GLY A 144 5.24 -6.42 10.11
C GLY A 144 4.28 -6.43 11.30
N THR A 145 4.34 -5.39 12.15
CA THR A 145 3.44 -5.27 13.32
C THR A 145 1.97 -5.14 12.89
N CYS A 146 1.69 -4.33 11.87
CA CYS A 146 0.34 -4.19 11.33
C CYS A 146 -0.18 -5.51 10.74
N HIS A 147 0.63 -6.17 9.90
CA HIS A 147 0.25 -7.45 9.30
C HIS A 147 0.02 -8.54 10.35
N ALA A 148 0.90 -8.66 11.35
CA ALA A 148 0.76 -9.63 12.43
C ALA A 148 -0.55 -9.44 13.23
N SER A 149 -1.01 -8.19 13.35
CA SER A 149 -2.23 -7.86 14.08
C SER A 149 -3.50 -8.05 13.26
N PHE A 150 -3.44 -7.81 11.93
CA PHE A 150 -4.64 -7.56 11.13
C PHE A 150 -4.77 -8.34 9.83
N ARG A 151 -3.71 -9.02 9.36
CA ARG A 151 -3.73 -9.76 8.10
C ARG A 151 -3.63 -11.27 8.35
N ARG A 152 -4.58 -12.03 7.79
CA ARG A 152 -4.48 -13.49 7.75
C ARG A 152 -3.24 -13.89 6.94
N LEU A 153 -2.35 -14.66 7.56
CA LEU A 153 -1.24 -15.31 6.87
C LEU A 153 -1.75 -16.50 6.07
N LEU A 154 -1.60 -16.46 4.75
CA LEU A 154 -1.78 -17.65 3.92
C LEU A 154 -0.48 -18.45 3.91
N THR A 155 -0.54 -19.78 3.97
CA THR A 155 0.63 -20.65 3.95
C THR A 155 1.52 -20.43 2.71
N SER A 156 0.91 -20.09 1.57
CA SER A 156 1.62 -19.69 0.34
C SER A 156 2.37 -18.36 0.44
N GLN A 157 2.03 -17.52 1.40
CA GLN A 157 2.63 -16.20 1.62
C GLN A 157 3.69 -16.22 2.72
N LEU A 158 3.77 -17.28 3.54
CA LEU A 158 4.75 -17.43 4.61
C LEU A 158 6.18 -17.35 4.12
N ALA A 159 6.52 -18.01 3.00
CA ALA A 159 7.87 -18.00 2.46
C ALA A 159 8.33 -16.60 2.05
N ASN A 160 7.44 -15.80 1.46
CA ASN A 160 7.75 -14.45 0.99
C ASN A 160 7.72 -13.43 2.13
N GLU A 161 6.82 -13.56 3.10
CA GLU A 161 6.70 -12.58 4.20
C GLU A 161 7.70 -12.82 5.33
N ALA A 162 8.07 -14.08 5.58
CA ALA A 162 9.16 -14.42 6.51
C ALA A 162 10.53 -14.06 5.91
N SER A 163 10.80 -14.40 4.64
CA SER A 163 12.12 -14.12 4.05
C SER A 163 12.37 -12.65 3.73
N ALA A 164 11.32 -11.87 3.44
CA ALA A 164 11.45 -10.49 2.98
C ALA A 164 11.92 -9.49 4.04
N TRP A 165 11.56 -9.69 5.31
CA TRP A 165 11.84 -8.74 6.39
C TRP A 165 12.17 -9.38 7.73
N SER A 166 11.81 -10.65 7.97
CA SER A 166 11.83 -11.20 9.33
C SER A 166 13.22 -11.63 9.83
N GLY A 167 14.27 -11.53 9.01
CA GLY A 167 15.61 -11.96 9.39
C GLY A 167 16.51 -10.85 9.93
N LYS A 168 16.61 -9.73 9.19
CA LYS A 168 17.65 -8.71 9.39
C LYS A 168 17.18 -7.50 10.21
N TYR A 169 15.92 -7.06 10.06
CA TYR A 169 15.40 -5.83 10.67
C TYR A 169 14.56 -6.05 11.95
N ILE A 170 14.50 -7.29 12.45
CA ILE A 170 13.86 -7.63 13.73
C ILE A 170 14.77 -7.33 14.94
N LYS A 171 16.07 -7.09 14.72
CA LYS A 171 16.98 -6.66 15.79
C LYS A 171 16.89 -5.14 15.93
N ASP A 172 16.43 -4.68 17.11
CA ASP A 172 16.39 -3.29 17.59
C ASP A 172 16.91 -2.25 16.58
N CYS A 173 16.00 -1.52 15.91
CA CYS A 173 16.34 -0.33 15.13
C CYS A 173 16.87 0.74 16.09
N LYS A 174 18.16 0.73 16.38
CA LYS A 174 18.85 1.63 17.31
C LYS A 174 20.12 2.18 16.68
#